data_AF-A0A1V4TVN3-F1
#
_entry.id   AF-A0A1V4TVN3-F1
#
_cell.length_a   1.000
_cell.length_b   1.000
_cell.length_c   1.000
_cell.angle_alpha   90.00
_cell.angle_beta   90.00
_cell.angle_gamma   90.00
#
_symmetry.space_group_name_H-M   'P 1'
#
loop_
_entity.id
_entity.type
_entity.pdbx_description
1 polymer ?
#
loop_
_entity_poly.entity_id
_entity_poly.type
_entity_poly.pdbx_seq_one_letter_code
_entity_poly.pdbx_strand_id
1 'polypeptide(L)'
;MYTILVVDDSPFIVDVFVTMLERGGYRTVAAYGGDECLEILKTVTPDLILLDIMMEPMDGWETLERIKEDPATKEIPVLMLTAKQLTPAEAQEYGIYIEDYVLKPITHRELYDAIEHVLNRRQSIKSDMDLARQSGFDAEIISEYARLSKSIDVNRRLMKILETTYNFNDSKVRVSDEISRAIKSMEMNIKFQENRLQQIKEEMSGNKPAGNQ
;
A
#
# COMPACT_ATOMS: atom_id res chain seq x y z
N MET A 1 12.79 1.78 15.82
CA MET A 1 13.06 2.93 14.93
C MET A 1 13.05 2.38 13.52
N TYR A 2 12.10 2.81 12.69
CA TYR A 2 11.92 2.27 11.34
C TYR A 2 12.87 2.93 10.34
N THR A 3 13.34 2.16 9.37
CA THR A 3 14.18 2.60 8.25
C THR A 3 13.32 2.74 7.00
N ILE A 4 13.30 3.92 6.41
CA ILE A 4 12.49 4.26 5.24
C ILE A 4 13.44 4.52 4.06
N LEU A 5 13.26 3.79 2.96
CA LEU A 5 13.94 4.06 1.70
C LEU A 5 13.09 5.05 0.88
N VAL A 6 13.66 6.20 0.55
CA VAL A 6 13.04 7.23 -0.30
C VAL A 6 13.62 7.12 -1.70
N VAL A 7 12.76 6.95 -2.70
CA VAL A 7 13.15 6.76 -4.10
C VAL A 7 12.43 7.79 -4.97
N ASP A 8 13.19 8.71 -5.56
CA ASP A 8 12.68 9.75 -6.46
C ASP A 8 13.85 10.25 -7.33
N ASP A 9 13.65 10.45 -8.63
CA ASP A 9 14.72 10.91 -9.53
C ASP A 9 15.03 12.41 -9.39
N SER A 10 14.22 13.14 -8.61
CA SER A 10 14.48 14.53 -8.23
C SER A 10 15.22 14.61 -6.89
N PRO A 11 16.51 15.01 -6.86
CA PRO A 11 17.26 15.12 -5.61
C PRO A 11 16.61 16.09 -4.61
N PHE A 12 15.94 17.13 -5.12
CA PHE A 12 15.21 18.09 -4.29
C PHE A 12 14.05 17.42 -3.53
N ILE A 13 13.28 16.56 -4.20
CA ILE A 13 12.16 15.86 -3.56
C ILE A 13 12.67 14.85 -2.55
N VAL A 14 13.74 14.11 -2.88
CA VAL A 14 14.43 13.22 -1.93
C VAL A 14 14.85 13.99 -0.68
N ASP A 15 15.55 15.10 -0.81
CA ASP A 15 16.04 15.91 0.32
C ASP A 15 14.90 16.42 1.20
N VAL A 16 13.78 16.85 0.60
CA VAL A 16 12.57 17.27 1.32
C VAL A 16 12.01 16.11 2.14
N PHE A 17 11.83 14.93 1.55
CA PHE A 17 11.29 13.77 2.25
C PHE A 17 12.23 13.25 3.34
N VAL A 18 13.53 13.18 3.05
CA VAL A 18 14.55 12.80 4.04
C VAL A 18 14.49 13.74 5.25
N THR A 19 14.47 15.05 5.01
CA THR A 19 14.39 16.05 6.08
C THR A 19 13.11 15.92 6.91
N MET A 20 11.96 15.65 6.27
CA MET A 20 10.72 15.38 6.98
C MET A 20 10.85 14.11 7.83
N LEU A 21 11.21 12.98 7.23
CA LEU A 21 11.29 11.69 7.91
C LEU A 21 12.27 11.69 9.09
N GLU A 22 13.44 12.30 8.95
CA GLU A 22 14.41 12.41 10.05
C GLU A 22 13.84 13.21 11.23
N ARG A 23 13.09 14.30 10.97
CA ARG A 23 12.37 15.04 12.02
C ARG A 23 11.25 14.23 12.66
N GLY A 24 10.67 13.28 11.92
CA GLY A 24 9.71 12.30 12.41
C GLY A 24 10.35 11.15 13.21
N GLY A 25 11.68 11.11 13.35
CA GLY A 25 12.39 10.07 14.08
C GLY A 25 12.61 8.77 13.29
N TYR A 26 12.45 8.82 11.97
CA TYR A 26 12.76 7.70 11.07
C TYR A 26 14.24 7.72 10.69
N ARG A 27 14.83 6.53 10.46
CA ARG A 27 16.07 6.42 9.71
C ARG A 27 15.73 6.47 8.22
N THR A 28 16.54 7.18 7.45
CA THR A 28 16.34 7.36 6.01
C THR A 28 17.47 6.71 5.22
N VAL A 29 17.11 6.17 4.06
CA VAL A 29 18.04 5.80 2.99
C VAL A 29 17.49 6.45 1.72
N ALA A 30 18.37 6.99 0.89
CA ALA A 30 17.97 7.70 -0.34
C ALA A 30 18.42 6.90 -1.56
N ALA A 31 17.58 6.90 -2.60
CA ALA A 31 17.90 6.47 -3.94
C ALA A 31 17.34 7.51 -4.93
N TYR A 32 18.08 7.78 -6.00
CA TYR A 32 17.76 8.81 -6.98
C TYR A 32 17.24 8.20 -8.30
N GLY A 33 16.60 7.02 -8.22
CA GLY A 33 16.04 6.31 -9.36
C GLY A 33 15.86 4.81 -9.10
N GLY A 34 15.22 4.12 -10.05
CA GLY A 34 14.91 2.69 -9.95
C GLY A 34 16.15 1.78 -9.84
N ASP A 35 17.16 1.99 -10.67
CA ASP A 35 18.40 1.19 -10.66
C ASP A 35 19.13 1.29 -9.30
N GLU A 36 19.27 2.51 -8.77
CA GLU A 36 19.92 2.73 -7.48
C GLU A 36 19.12 2.12 -6.33
N CYS A 37 17.79 2.23 -6.37
CA CYS A 37 16.91 1.57 -5.41
C CYS A 37 17.19 0.07 -5.35
N LEU A 38 17.23 -0.60 -6.50
CA LEU A 38 17.48 -2.04 -6.59
C LEU A 38 18.88 -2.43 -6.11
N GLU A 39 19.91 -1.63 -6.41
CA GLU A 39 21.27 -1.86 -5.88
C GLU A 39 21.33 -1.73 -4.36
N ILE A 40 20.68 -0.71 -3.79
CA ILE A 40 20.61 -0.52 -2.34
C ILE A 40 19.92 -1.71 -1.66
N LEU A 41 18.82 -2.20 -2.23
CA LEU A 41 18.04 -3.31 -1.68
C LEU A 41 18.83 -4.64 -1.60
N LYS A 42 19.95 -4.78 -2.33
CA LYS A 42 20.86 -5.94 -2.18
C LYS A 42 21.58 -5.98 -0.83
N THR A 43 21.70 -4.84 -0.16
CA THR A 43 22.48 -4.70 1.09
C THR A 43 21.68 -4.12 2.25
N VAL A 44 20.56 -3.46 1.96
CA VAL A 44 19.68 -2.82 2.94
C VAL A 44 18.28 -3.38 2.81
N THR A 45 17.69 -3.81 3.93
CA THR A 45 16.27 -4.19 4.01
C THR A 45 15.51 -3.10 4.78
N PRO A 46 14.91 -2.11 4.11
CA PRO A 46 14.10 -1.08 4.77
C PRO A 46 12.79 -1.66 5.30
N ASP A 47 12.21 -0.97 6.28
CA ASP A 47 10.88 -1.28 6.82
C ASP A 47 9.75 -0.79 5.92
N LEU A 48 10.01 0.19 5.04
CA LEU A 48 9.10 0.74 4.05
C LEU A 48 9.87 1.44 2.92
N ILE A 49 9.36 1.33 1.69
CA ILE A 49 9.84 2.10 0.54
C ILE A 49 8.80 3.16 0.19
N LEU A 50 9.22 4.42 0.06
CA LEU A 50 8.48 5.48 -0.61
C LEU A 50 8.99 5.57 -2.04
N LEU A 51 8.15 5.25 -3.02
CA LEU A 51 8.57 5.10 -4.42
C LEU A 51 7.82 6.07 -5.31
N ASP A 52 8.54 6.98 -5.97
CA ASP A 52 7.96 7.80 -7.02
C ASP A 52 7.58 6.97 -8.26
N ILE A 53 6.48 7.35 -8.92
CA ILE A 53 6.03 6.71 -10.17
C ILE A 53 6.78 7.27 -11.39
N MET A 54 7.01 8.59 -11.42
CA MET A 54 7.43 9.31 -12.62
C MET A 54 8.95 9.49 -12.63
N MET A 55 9.66 8.39 -12.90
CA MET A 55 11.13 8.37 -12.97
C MET A 55 11.63 7.89 -14.33
N GLU A 56 12.83 8.30 -14.71
CA GLU A 56 13.55 7.81 -15.89
C GLU A 56 14.99 7.34 -15.53
N PRO A 57 15.58 6.39 -16.29
CA PRO A 57 15.00 5.66 -17.42
C PRO A 57 14.03 4.55 -17.00
N MET A 58 14.07 4.12 -15.74
CA MET A 58 13.19 3.10 -15.17
C MET A 58 12.12 3.78 -14.30
N ASP A 59 10.85 3.56 -14.62
CA ASP A 59 9.75 4.17 -13.89
C ASP A 59 9.44 3.43 -12.58
N GLY A 60 8.57 4.01 -11.75
CA GLY A 60 8.23 3.43 -10.45
C GLY A 60 7.43 2.12 -10.54
N TRP A 61 6.72 1.87 -11.64
CA TRP A 61 6.00 0.61 -11.84
C TRP A 61 6.97 -0.52 -12.17
N GLU A 62 7.90 -0.26 -13.10
CA GLU A 62 8.96 -1.18 -13.48
C GLU A 62 9.89 -1.49 -12.29
N THR A 63 10.15 -0.48 -11.45
CA THR A 63 10.89 -0.64 -10.19
C THR A 63 10.12 -1.51 -9.20
N LEU A 64 8.82 -1.25 -9.01
CA LEU A 64 7.95 -2.03 -8.13
C LEU A 64 7.88 -3.50 -8.56
N GLU A 65 7.72 -3.78 -9.86
CA GLU A 65 7.71 -5.15 -10.39
C GLU A 65 8.97 -5.90 -10.00
N ARG A 66 10.15 -5.32 -10.25
CA ARG A 66 11.44 -5.94 -9.88
C ARG A 66 11.56 -6.19 -8.38
N ILE A 67 11.10 -5.25 -7.54
CA ILE A 67 11.05 -5.43 -6.08
C ILE A 67 10.18 -6.63 -5.70
N LYS A 68 9.05 -6.83 -6.39
CA LYS A 68 8.05 -7.88 -6.09
C LYS A 68 8.39 -9.24 -6.69
N GLU A 69 9.20 -9.29 -7.74
CA GLU A 69 9.70 -10.53 -8.34
C GLU A 69 10.85 -11.16 -7.55
N ASP A 70 11.69 -10.36 -6.90
CA ASP A 70 12.82 -10.86 -6.11
C ASP A 70 12.36 -11.40 -4.73
N PRO A 71 12.59 -12.69 -4.41
CA PRO A 71 12.26 -13.27 -3.11
C PRO A 71 12.86 -12.55 -1.90
N ALA A 72 14.00 -11.87 -2.07
CA ALA A 72 14.67 -11.12 -1.00
C ALA A 72 13.96 -9.80 -0.67
N THR A 73 13.25 -9.20 -1.62
CA THR A 73 12.66 -7.85 -1.48
C THR A 73 11.14 -7.82 -1.55
N LYS A 74 10.49 -8.88 -2.06
CA LYS A 74 9.04 -8.89 -2.34
C LYS A 74 8.15 -8.58 -1.14
N GLU A 75 8.59 -8.93 0.06
CA GLU A 75 7.85 -8.71 1.31
C GLU A 75 7.96 -7.28 1.86
N ILE A 76 8.88 -6.47 1.31
CA ILE A 76 9.08 -5.08 1.70
C ILE A 76 7.85 -4.27 1.26
N PRO A 77 7.20 -3.55 2.19
CA PRO A 77 6.05 -2.73 1.84
C PRO A 77 6.47 -1.52 1.00
N VAL A 78 5.67 -1.20 -0.03
CA VAL A 78 5.91 -0.06 -0.92
C VAL A 78 4.71 0.88 -0.87
N LEU A 79 4.96 2.15 -0.59
CA LEU A 79 4.00 3.23 -0.66
C LEU A 79 4.34 4.07 -1.89
N MET A 80 3.40 4.17 -2.83
CA MET A 80 3.62 4.88 -4.08
C MET A 80 3.37 6.38 -3.88
N LEU A 81 4.34 7.20 -4.26
CA LEU A 81 4.22 8.65 -4.33
C LEU A 81 4.01 9.05 -5.78
N THR A 82 3.07 9.96 -6.04
CA THR A 82 2.84 10.36 -7.44
C THR A 82 2.24 11.75 -7.59
N ALA A 83 2.67 12.48 -8.62
CA ALA A 83 1.99 13.66 -9.13
C ALA A 83 1.07 13.34 -10.33
N LYS A 84 1.08 12.09 -10.81
CA LYS A 84 0.29 11.63 -11.95
C LYS A 84 -1.17 11.38 -11.53
N GLN A 85 -2.09 11.68 -12.43
CA GLN A 85 -3.48 11.22 -12.32
C GLN A 85 -3.52 9.71 -12.55
N LEU A 86 -3.76 8.95 -11.49
CA LEU A 86 -3.87 7.50 -11.55
C LEU A 86 -5.13 7.10 -12.33
N THR A 87 -5.00 6.19 -13.28
CA THR A 87 -6.14 5.63 -13.99
C THR A 87 -6.75 4.45 -13.22
N PRO A 88 -8.06 4.16 -13.40
CA PRO A 88 -8.66 2.97 -12.79
C PRO A 88 -7.99 1.65 -13.19
N ALA A 89 -7.41 1.58 -14.40
CA ALA A 89 -6.69 0.41 -14.88
C ALA A 89 -5.39 0.18 -14.08
N GLU A 90 -4.57 1.22 -13.93
CA GLU A 90 -3.34 1.16 -13.12
C GLU A 90 -3.65 0.84 -11.65
N ALA A 91 -4.71 1.46 -11.09
CA ALA A 91 -5.15 1.18 -9.73
C ALA A 91 -5.51 -0.31 -9.53
N GLN A 92 -6.17 -0.91 -10.52
CA GLN A 92 -6.55 -2.32 -10.48
C GLN A 92 -5.35 -3.26 -10.66
N GLU A 93 -4.45 -2.93 -11.57
CA GLU A 93 -3.28 -3.74 -11.91
C GLU A 93 -2.27 -3.78 -10.75
N TYR A 94 -1.91 -2.62 -10.21
CA TYR A 94 -0.83 -2.52 -9.23
C TYR A 94 -1.29 -2.47 -7.76
N GLY A 95 -2.58 -2.25 -7.50
CA GLY A 95 -3.12 -2.15 -6.14
C GLY A 95 -2.82 -3.35 -5.24
N ILE A 96 -2.61 -4.54 -5.81
CA ILE A 96 -2.27 -5.75 -5.05
C ILE A 96 -0.84 -5.75 -4.48
N TYR A 97 0.08 -5.03 -5.12
CA TYR A 97 1.51 -5.08 -4.81
C TYR A 97 1.95 -4.05 -3.78
N ILE A 98 1.18 -2.98 -3.62
CA ILE A 98 1.54 -1.81 -2.84
C ILE A 98 0.79 -1.78 -1.49
N GLU A 99 1.17 -0.87 -0.59
CA GLU A 99 0.52 -0.70 0.72
C GLU A 99 -0.29 0.59 0.85
N ASP A 100 0.05 1.65 0.12
CA ASP A 100 -0.79 2.84 -0.03
C ASP A 100 -0.36 3.67 -1.26
N TYR A 101 -1.23 4.58 -1.69
CA TYR A 101 -0.95 5.62 -2.68
C TYR A 101 -1.06 6.99 -2.04
N VAL A 102 -0.11 7.87 -2.33
CA VAL A 102 -0.18 9.26 -1.88
C VAL A 102 0.11 10.23 -3.02
N LEU A 103 -0.82 11.16 -3.22
CA LEU A 103 -0.69 12.23 -4.20
C LEU A 103 0.23 13.34 -3.69
N LYS A 104 1.14 13.79 -4.55
CA LYS A 104 1.92 15.02 -4.38
C LYS A 104 1.08 16.23 -4.85
N PRO A 105 1.24 17.43 -4.26
CA PRO A 105 2.12 17.75 -3.14
C PRO A 105 1.57 17.21 -1.81
N ILE A 106 2.48 16.78 -0.93
CA ILE A 106 2.17 16.16 0.36
C ILE A 106 2.81 16.97 1.49
N THR A 107 2.06 17.21 2.56
CA THR A 107 2.59 17.82 3.77
C THR A 107 3.30 16.78 4.65
N HIS A 108 4.20 17.22 5.54
CA HIS A 108 4.86 16.32 6.49
C HIS A 108 3.85 15.52 7.35
N ARG A 109 2.71 16.11 7.68
CA ARG A 109 1.66 15.43 8.45
C ARG A 109 1.01 14.31 7.65
N GLU A 110 0.62 14.58 6.41
CA GLU A 110 0.02 13.56 5.53
C GLU A 110 1.01 12.43 5.25
N LEU A 111 2.31 12.75 5.13
CA LEU A 111 3.35 11.74 4.99
C LEU A 111 3.43 10.82 6.22
N TYR A 112 3.49 11.39 7.41
CA TYR A 112 3.57 10.59 8.64
C TYR A 112 2.29 9.77 8.83
N ASP A 113 1.13 10.37 8.62
CA ASP A 113 -0.16 9.69 8.74
C ASP A 113 -0.22 8.48 7.78
N ALA A 114 0.27 8.61 6.55
CA ALA A 114 0.31 7.52 5.57
C ALA A 114 1.29 6.40 5.98
N ILE A 115 2.49 6.76 6.45
CA ILE A 115 3.49 5.80 6.93
C ILE A 115 2.99 5.04 8.16
N GLU A 116 2.50 5.77 9.16
CA GLU A 116 1.96 5.17 10.39
C GLU A 116 0.75 4.29 10.09
N HIS A 117 -0.13 4.70 9.17
CA HIS A 117 -1.27 3.90 8.73
C HIS A 117 -0.82 2.55 8.17
N VAL A 118 0.17 2.53 7.26
CA VAL A 118 0.73 1.30 6.69
C VAL A 118 1.39 0.43 7.77
N LEU A 119 2.24 1.00 8.61
CA LEU A 119 2.98 0.27 9.63
C LEU A 119 2.03 -0.33 10.70
N ASN A 120 1.06 0.45 11.17
CA ASN A 120 0.06 0.00 12.14
C ASN A 120 -0.84 -1.08 11.55
N ARG A 121 -1.30 -0.93 10.29
CA ARG A 121 -2.09 -1.97 9.60
C ARG A 121 -1.32 -3.29 9.53
N ARG A 122 -0.05 -3.25 9.12
CA ARG A 122 0.80 -4.45 9.04
C ARG A 122 1.01 -5.09 10.40
N GLN A 123 1.25 -4.30 11.44
CA GLN A 123 1.41 -4.80 12.80
C GLN A 123 0.13 -5.44 13.34
N SER A 124 -1.04 -4.83 13.09
CA SER A 124 -2.34 -5.40 13.48
C SER A 124 -2.60 -6.72 12.77
N ILE A 125 -2.45 -6.76 11.44
CA ILE A 125 -2.65 -7.99 10.65
C ILE A 125 -1.73 -9.10 11.16
N LYS A 126 -0.44 -8.80 11.38
CA LYS A 126 0.51 -9.77 11.93
C LYS A 126 0.07 -10.30 13.30
N SER A 127 -0.35 -9.41 14.19
CA SER A 127 -0.80 -9.78 15.54
C SER A 127 -2.04 -10.68 15.49
N ASP A 128 -3.01 -10.34 14.64
CA ASP A 128 -4.22 -11.12 14.42
C ASP A 128 -3.90 -12.51 13.84
N MET A 129 -3.01 -12.57 12.86
CA MET A 129 -2.55 -13.83 12.26
C MET A 129 -1.84 -14.71 13.30
N ASP A 130 -0.98 -14.14 14.13
CA ASP A 130 -0.25 -14.90 15.15
C ASP A 130 -1.21 -15.44 16.22
N LEU A 131 -2.21 -14.65 16.64
CA LEU A 131 -3.27 -15.11 17.54
C LEU A 131 -4.12 -16.23 16.91
N ALA A 132 -4.47 -16.10 15.63
CA ALA A 132 -5.25 -17.10 14.90
C ALA A 132 -4.46 -18.41 14.75
N ARG A 133 -3.16 -18.34 14.42
CA ARG A 133 -2.27 -19.52 14.39
C ARG A 133 -2.22 -20.22 15.74
N GLN A 134 -2.05 -19.46 16.82
CA GLN A 134 -2.01 -20.01 18.19
C GLN A 134 -3.34 -20.65 18.61
N SER A 135 -4.45 -20.13 18.09
CA SER A 135 -5.79 -20.65 18.35
C SER A 135 -6.15 -21.85 17.46
N GLY A 136 -5.25 -22.28 16.55
CA GLY A 136 -5.43 -23.45 15.69
C GLY A 136 -6.31 -23.22 14.46
N PHE A 137 -6.48 -21.97 14.01
CA PHE A 137 -7.18 -21.67 12.76
C PHE A 137 -6.42 -22.17 11.53
N ASP A 138 -7.18 -22.49 10.48
CA ASP A 138 -6.63 -22.96 9.21
C ASP A 138 -5.72 -21.89 8.56
N ALA A 139 -4.58 -22.33 8.02
CA ALA A 139 -3.61 -21.44 7.38
C ALA A 139 -4.17 -20.70 6.16
N GLU A 140 -5.09 -21.32 5.42
CA GLU A 140 -5.78 -20.71 4.29
C GLU A 140 -6.69 -19.58 4.74
N ILE A 141 -7.45 -19.76 5.83
CA ILE A 141 -8.31 -18.72 6.41
C ILE A 141 -7.47 -17.54 6.93
N ILE A 142 -6.34 -17.83 7.58
CA ILE A 142 -5.42 -16.80 8.08
C ILE A 142 -4.80 -16.01 6.92
N SER A 143 -4.41 -16.69 5.84
CA SER A 143 -3.89 -16.05 4.64
C SER A 143 -4.96 -15.21 3.93
N GLU A 144 -6.19 -15.72 3.85
CA GLU A 144 -7.32 -14.98 3.30
C GLU A 144 -7.63 -13.72 4.11
N TYR A 145 -7.64 -13.80 5.44
CA TYR A 145 -7.79 -12.66 6.35
C TYR A 145 -6.78 -11.56 6.06
N ALA A 146 -5.49 -11.93 5.99
CA ALA A 146 -4.41 -10.97 5.76
C ALA A 146 -4.54 -10.29 4.39
N ARG A 147 -4.83 -11.07 3.34
CA ARG A 147 -5.04 -10.56 1.99
C ARG A 147 -6.23 -9.61 1.91
N LEU A 148 -7.38 -9.98 2.47
CA LEU A 148 -8.58 -9.15 2.45
C LEU A 148 -8.39 -7.87 3.27
N SER A 149 -7.82 -7.97 4.47
CA SER A 149 -7.56 -6.82 5.33
C SER A 149 -6.66 -5.77 4.66
N LYS A 150 -5.63 -6.22 3.94
CA LYS A 150 -4.79 -5.33 3.10
C LYS A 150 -5.57 -4.78 1.90
N SER A 151 -6.17 -5.66 1.09
CA SER A 151 -6.83 -5.30 -0.17
C SER A 151 -7.94 -4.27 0.02
N ILE A 152 -8.79 -4.43 1.05
CA ILE A 152 -9.88 -3.49 1.34
C ILE A 152 -9.34 -2.10 1.65
N ASP A 153 -8.31 -2.01 2.47
CA ASP A 153 -7.73 -0.74 2.90
C ASP A 153 -7.09 0.01 1.71
N VAL A 154 -6.24 -0.68 0.94
CA VAL A 154 -5.60 -0.12 -0.25
C VAL A 154 -6.64 0.31 -1.29
N ASN A 155 -7.64 -0.54 -1.56
CA ASN A 155 -8.67 -0.23 -2.55
C ASN A 155 -9.55 0.96 -2.14
N ARG A 156 -9.82 1.14 -0.84
CA ARG A 156 -10.56 2.33 -0.36
C ARG A 156 -9.74 3.62 -0.54
N ARG A 157 -8.42 3.57 -0.28
CA ARG A 157 -7.52 4.71 -0.50
C ARG A 157 -7.47 5.08 -1.99
N LEU A 158 -7.30 4.08 -2.85
CA LEU A 158 -7.36 4.21 -4.30
C LEU A 158 -8.67 4.82 -4.78
N MET A 159 -9.80 4.29 -4.32
CA MET A 159 -11.12 4.78 -4.69
C MET A 159 -11.28 6.27 -4.36
N LYS A 160 -10.86 6.69 -3.16
CA LYS A 160 -10.86 8.12 -2.77
C LYS A 160 -10.01 9.00 -3.67
N ILE A 161 -8.82 8.51 -4.06
CA ILE A 161 -7.92 9.22 -4.98
C ILE A 161 -8.58 9.37 -6.35
N LEU A 162 -9.16 8.30 -6.88
CA LEU A 162 -9.86 8.31 -8.16
C LEU A 162 -11.09 9.24 -8.13
N GLU A 163 -11.89 9.18 -7.07
CA GLU A 163 -13.05 10.06 -6.88
C GLU A 163 -12.65 11.55 -6.85
N THR A 164 -11.56 11.87 -6.15
CA THR A 164 -11.04 13.23 -6.05
C THR A 164 -10.46 13.71 -7.38
N THR A 165 -9.70 12.85 -8.06
CA THR A 165 -9.04 13.16 -9.33
C THR A 165 -10.04 13.38 -10.46
N TYR A 166 -11.08 12.54 -10.53
CA TYR A 166 -12.10 12.60 -11.57
C TYR A 166 -13.35 13.40 -11.14
N ASN A 167 -13.31 14.04 -9.97
CA ASN A 167 -14.24 15.06 -9.47
C ASN A 167 -15.71 14.81 -9.85
N PHE A 168 -16.29 13.71 -9.33
CA PHE A 168 -17.68 13.29 -9.61
C PHE A 168 -18.77 14.33 -9.25
N ASN A 169 -18.39 15.45 -8.64
CA ASN A 169 -19.29 16.55 -8.25
C ASN A 169 -19.07 17.87 -9.02
N ASP A 170 -18.07 17.98 -9.91
CA ASP A 170 -17.83 19.21 -10.67
C ASP A 170 -18.29 19.06 -12.13
N SER A 171 -19.27 19.87 -12.51
CA SER A 171 -19.96 19.85 -13.81
C SER A 171 -19.07 20.22 -15.01
N LYS A 172 -17.79 20.51 -14.80
CA LYS A 172 -16.82 20.91 -15.83
C LYS A 172 -15.96 19.77 -16.38
N VAL A 173 -15.87 18.63 -15.70
CA VAL A 173 -15.17 17.44 -16.20
C VAL A 173 -16.22 16.38 -16.53
N ARG A 174 -16.44 16.08 -17.81
CA ARG A 174 -17.23 14.91 -18.19
C ARG A 174 -16.43 13.67 -17.83
N VAL A 175 -16.71 13.09 -16.66
CA VAL A 175 -16.23 11.75 -16.33
C VAL A 175 -16.73 10.81 -17.42
N SER A 176 -15.82 10.09 -18.08
CA SER A 176 -16.21 9.06 -19.03
C SER A 176 -17.08 8.02 -18.32
N ASP A 177 -18.12 7.52 -19.01
CA ASP A 177 -18.96 6.44 -18.50
C ASP A 177 -18.12 5.22 -18.07
N GLU A 178 -16.97 5.01 -18.71
CA GLU A 178 -16.03 3.93 -18.40
C GLU A 178 -15.39 4.09 -17.02
N ILE A 179 -14.91 5.29 -16.68
CA ILE A 179 -14.30 5.59 -15.36
C ILE A 179 -15.36 5.45 -14.27
N SER A 180 -16.56 5.95 -14.52
CA SER A 180 -17.69 5.82 -13.59
C SER A 180 -18.06 4.36 -13.33
N ARG A 181 -18.04 3.50 -14.37
CA ARG A 181 -18.28 2.06 -14.21
C ARG A 181 -17.15 1.37 -13.45
N ALA A 182 -15.90 1.72 -13.73
CA ALA A 182 -14.74 1.13 -13.05
C ALA A 182 -14.78 1.42 -11.54
N ILE A 183 -15.07 2.66 -11.15
CA ILE A 183 -15.16 3.05 -9.73
C ILE A 183 -16.33 2.35 -9.03
N LYS A 184 -17.51 2.29 -9.67
CA LYS A 184 -18.65 1.51 -9.14
C LYS A 184 -18.34 0.03 -8.98
N SER A 185 -17.60 -0.56 -9.92
CA SER A 185 -17.15 -1.95 -9.82
C SER A 185 -16.19 -2.15 -8.65
N MET A 186 -15.26 -1.20 -8.44
CA MET A 186 -14.33 -1.22 -7.32
C MET A 186 -15.06 -1.13 -5.98
N GLU A 187 -16.03 -0.22 -5.85
CA GLU A 187 -16.89 -0.08 -4.67
C GLU A 187 -17.63 -1.39 -4.35
N MET A 188 -18.22 -2.02 -5.36
CA MET A 188 -18.92 -3.30 -5.19
C MET A 188 -17.97 -4.43 -4.74
N ASN A 189 -16.77 -4.50 -5.32
CA ASN A 189 -15.76 -5.47 -4.94
C ASN A 189 -15.27 -5.27 -3.49
N ILE A 190 -15.04 -4.02 -3.09
CA ILE A 190 -14.68 -3.66 -1.71
C ILE A 190 -15.77 -4.17 -0.75
N LYS A 191 -17.04 -3.89 -1.04
CA LYS A 191 -18.18 -4.34 -0.21
C LYS A 191 -18.26 -5.86 -0.10
N PHE A 192 -18.00 -6.59 -1.19
CA PHE A 192 -17.96 -8.05 -1.16
C PHE A 192 -16.82 -8.57 -0.28
N GLN A 193 -15.62 -8.00 -0.43
CA GLN A 193 -14.46 -8.35 0.39
C GLN A 193 -14.71 -8.04 1.88
N GLU A 194 -15.36 -6.92 2.21
CA GLU A 194 -15.71 -6.56 3.58
C GLU A 194 -16.67 -7.57 4.21
N ASN A 195 -17.70 -8.01 3.48
CA ASN A 195 -18.61 -9.03 3.97
C ASN A 195 -17.88 -10.35 4.26
N ARG A 196 -16.96 -10.77 3.37
CA ARG A 196 -16.14 -11.97 3.59
C ARG A 196 -15.19 -11.81 4.77
N LEU A 197 -14.53 -10.66 4.90
CA LEU A 197 -13.64 -10.38 6.02
C LEU A 197 -14.40 -10.40 7.35
N GLN A 198 -15.64 -9.89 7.37
CA GLN A 198 -16.50 -9.91 8.56
C GLN A 198 -16.86 -11.36 8.95
N GLN A 199 -17.21 -12.21 7.98
CA GLN A 199 -17.45 -13.63 8.23
C GLN A 199 -16.22 -14.33 8.83
N ILE A 200 -15.04 -14.09 8.28
CA ILE A 200 -13.78 -14.66 8.81
C ILE A 200 -13.54 -14.19 10.25
N LYS A 201 -13.80 -12.91 10.57
CA LYS A 201 -13.67 -12.39 11.94
C LYS A 201 -14.67 -13.04 12.91
N GLU A 202 -15.88 -13.32 12.47
CA GLU A 202 -16.89 -14.05 13.25
C GLU A 202 -16.49 -15.52 13.46
N GLU A 203 -15.97 -16.19 12.43
CA GLU A 203 -15.40 -17.54 12.55
C GLU A 203 -14.23 -17.55 13.55
N MET A 204 -13.35 -16.54 13.49
CA MET A 204 -12.20 -16.39 14.38
C MET A 204 -12.56 -16.08 15.84
N SER A 205 -13.70 -15.43 16.08
CA SER A 205 -14.16 -15.08 17.43
C SER A 205 -15.13 -16.10 18.04
N GLY A 206 -15.87 -16.82 17.20
CA GLY A 206 -16.87 -17.82 17.59
C GLY A 206 -16.31 -19.20 17.91
N ASN A 207 -15.12 -19.54 17.41
CA ASN A 207 -14.46 -20.83 17.65
C ASN A 207 -13.33 -20.68 18.68
N LYS A 208 -13.66 -20.75 19.98
CA LYS A 208 -12.72 -21.43 20.89
C LYS A 208 -12.67 -22.87 20.39
N PRO A 209 -11.49 -23.44 20.05
CA PRO A 209 -11.44 -24.86 19.73
C PRO A 209 -12.10 -25.60 20.89
N ALA A 210 -13.18 -26.32 20.59
CA ALA A 210 -13.75 -27.25 21.54
C ALA A 210 -12.59 -28.15 21.96
N GLY A 211 -12.19 -28.04 23.22
CA GLY A 211 -11.19 -28.93 23.79
C GLY A 211 -11.65 -30.35 23.50
N ASN A 212 -10.89 -31.06 22.67
CA ASN A 212 -11.07 -32.48 22.49
C ASN A 212 -10.88 -33.14 23.86
N GLN A 213 -12.01 -33.66 24.36
CA GLN A 213 -12.21 -34.75 25.34
C GLN A 213 -11.22 -34.88 26.50
#